data_AF-A0A8H7EKN3-F1
#
_entry.id   AF-A0A8H7EKN3-F1
#
_cell.length_a   1.000
_cell.length_b   1.000
_cell.length_c   1.000
_cell.angle_alpha   90.00
_cell.angle_beta   90.00
_cell.angle_gamma   90.00
#
_symmetry.space_group_name_H-M   'P 1'
#
loop_
_entity.id
_entity.type
_entity.pdbx_description
1 polymer ?
#
loop_
_entity_poly.entity_id
_entity_poly.type
_entity_poly.pdbx_seq_one_letter_code
_entity_poly.pdbx_strand_id
1 'polypeptide(L)'
;SPFCRNVLGPALKEAFGCYGRVLNVQLCTDDFGLLTLKEYVLLDTSSDKNSVEFQKLKHEVHFEVAGRKRIILARWCRMTVHYNYCKKEGHKVATCPTLRARKDQTSCKICYNCDSADHLITACPKIMSTHVGEK
;
A
#
# COMPACT_ATOMS: atom_id res chain seq x y z
N SER A 1 -21.89 2.58 -9.04
CA SER A 1 -22.93 2.37 -7.99
C SER A 1 -23.31 3.69 -7.30
N PRO A 2 -24.61 3.95 -7.03
CA PRO A 2 -25.09 5.13 -6.29
C PRO A 2 -24.50 5.25 -4.87
N PHE A 3 -24.19 4.11 -4.24
CA PHE A 3 -23.58 4.06 -2.91
C PHE A 3 -22.21 4.74 -2.88
N CYS A 4 -21.35 4.47 -3.87
CA CYS A 4 -20.01 5.04 -3.93
C CYS A 4 -20.04 6.57 -4.05
N ARG A 5 -20.92 7.13 -4.90
CA ARG A 5 -20.93 8.58 -5.11
C ARG A 5 -21.55 9.35 -3.94
N ASN A 6 -22.66 8.87 -3.40
CA ASN A 6 -23.45 9.61 -2.40
C ASN A 6 -22.90 9.50 -0.97
N VAL A 7 -22.08 8.47 -0.69
CA VAL A 7 -21.57 8.21 0.65
C VAL A 7 -20.06 8.43 0.74
N LEU A 8 -19.28 7.92 -0.21
CA LEU A 8 -17.82 8.04 -0.17
C LEU A 8 -17.33 9.44 -0.58
N GLY A 9 -18.01 10.09 -1.52
CA GLY A 9 -17.64 11.44 -1.99
C GLY A 9 -17.58 12.48 -0.86
N PRO A 10 -18.66 12.65 -0.07
CA PRO A 10 -18.66 13.57 1.07
C PRO A 10 -17.61 13.23 2.13
N ALA A 11 -17.46 11.94 2.48
CA ALA A 11 -16.48 11.50 3.47
C ALA A 11 -15.04 11.79 3.03
N LEU A 12 -14.72 11.62 1.74
CA LEU A 12 -13.42 12.01 1.20
C LEU A 12 -13.24 13.53 1.21
N LYS A 13 -14.27 14.30 0.84
CA LYS A 13 -14.21 15.76 0.88
C LYS A 13 -13.90 16.27 2.29
N GLU A 14 -14.52 15.70 3.30
CA GLU A 14 -14.24 16.02 4.71
C GLU A 14 -12.81 15.61 5.09
N ALA A 15 -12.43 14.37 4.82
CA ALA A 15 -11.11 13.84 5.19
C ALA A 15 -9.94 14.61 4.56
N PHE A 16 -10.12 15.13 3.33
CA PHE A 16 -9.09 15.90 2.65
C PHE A 16 -9.13 17.40 2.94
N GLY A 17 -10.20 17.91 3.56
CA GLY A 17 -10.34 19.34 3.87
C GLY A 17 -9.27 19.87 4.82
N CYS A 18 -8.63 19.00 5.61
CA CYS A 18 -7.51 19.37 6.47
C CYS A 18 -6.20 19.60 5.71
N TYR A 19 -6.08 19.13 4.46
CA TYR A 19 -4.88 19.28 3.63
C TYR A 19 -5.00 20.39 2.59
N GLY A 20 -6.20 20.94 2.38
CA GLY A 20 -6.44 21.96 1.38
C GLY A 20 -7.93 22.19 1.12
N ARG A 21 -8.23 23.23 0.36
CA ARG A 21 -9.58 23.46 -0.16
C ARG A 21 -9.86 22.41 -1.24
N VAL A 22 -10.85 21.55 -0.98
CA VAL A 22 -11.26 20.51 -1.93
C VAL A 22 -12.04 21.12 -3.09
N LEU A 23 -11.46 21.07 -4.29
CA LEU A 23 -12.05 21.59 -5.51
C LEU A 23 -12.94 20.55 -6.20
N ASN A 24 -12.50 19.28 -6.23
CA ASN A 24 -13.25 18.20 -6.85
C ASN A 24 -12.95 16.84 -6.20
N VAL A 25 -13.93 15.95 -6.17
CA VAL A 25 -13.79 14.54 -5.80
C VAL A 25 -14.42 13.71 -6.91
N GLN A 26 -13.59 12.98 -7.65
CA GLN A 26 -14.04 12.10 -8.71
C GLN A 26 -13.94 10.64 -8.28
N LEU A 27 -15.08 9.94 -8.33
CA LEU A 27 -15.17 8.51 -8.08
C LEU A 27 -15.71 7.81 -9.33
N CYS A 28 -14.92 6.91 -9.91
CA CYS A 28 -15.24 6.18 -11.12
C CYS A 28 -15.47 4.71 -10.76
N THR A 29 -16.67 4.18 -11.02
CA THR A 29 -16.96 2.77 -10.77
C THR A 29 -17.21 2.02 -12.07
N ASP A 30 -16.86 0.74 -12.10
CA ASP A 30 -17.28 -0.18 -13.17
C ASP A 30 -18.75 -0.57 -13.02
N ASP A 31 -19.21 -1.45 -13.91
CA ASP A 31 -20.60 -1.96 -13.94
C ASP A 31 -20.93 -2.81 -12.70
N PHE A 32 -19.92 -3.36 -12.03
CA PHE A 32 -20.06 -4.08 -10.77
C PHE A 32 -20.03 -3.16 -9.54
N GLY A 33 -19.84 -1.85 -9.74
CA GLY A 33 -19.77 -0.86 -8.67
C GLY A 33 -18.42 -0.84 -7.94
N LEU A 34 -17.38 -1.47 -8.48
CA LEU A 34 -16.01 -1.42 -7.96
C LEU A 34 -15.29 -0.17 -8.47
N LEU A 35 -14.37 0.36 -7.66
CA LEU A 35 -13.54 1.50 -8.05
C LEU A 35 -12.58 1.11 -9.18
N THR A 36 -12.42 2.01 -10.16
CA THR A 36 -11.73 1.76 -11.43
C THR A 36 -10.28 2.27 -11.46
N LEU A 37 -9.73 2.67 -10.31
CA LEU A 37 -8.39 3.24 -10.16
C LEU A 37 -8.20 4.58 -10.88
N LYS A 38 -9.31 5.23 -11.26
CA LYS A 38 -9.33 6.56 -11.90
C LYS A 38 -9.84 7.63 -10.94
N GLU A 39 -9.88 7.32 -9.65
CA GLU A 39 -10.38 8.22 -8.60
C GLU A 39 -9.33 9.26 -8.26
N TYR A 40 -9.78 10.49 -8.03
CA TYR A 40 -8.90 11.56 -7.60
C TYR A 40 -9.62 12.57 -6.72
N VAL A 41 -8.83 13.25 -5.88
CA VAL A 41 -9.25 14.45 -5.14
C VAL A 41 -8.36 15.60 -5.60
N LEU A 42 -8.98 16.65 -6.10
CA LEU A 42 -8.28 17.88 -6.49
C LEU A 42 -8.29 18.86 -5.33
N LEU A 43 -7.10 19.28 -4.90
CA LEU A 43 -6.89 20.16 -3.76
C LEU A 43 -6.20 21.45 -4.20
N ASP A 44 -6.72 22.57 -3.70
CA ASP A 44 -5.96 23.80 -3.61
C ASP A 44 -5.30 23.86 -2.23
N THR A 45 -3.97 23.90 -2.26
CA THR A 45 -3.11 23.89 -1.05
C THR A 45 -2.47 25.24 -0.79
N SER A 46 -2.84 26.26 -1.57
CA SER A 46 -2.36 27.61 -1.35
C SER A 46 -2.93 28.17 -0.04
N SER A 47 -2.06 28.73 0.79
CA SER A 47 -2.49 29.47 1.98
C SER A 47 -2.67 30.92 1.58
N ASP A 48 -3.91 31.42 1.60
CA ASP A 48 -4.13 32.87 1.59
C ASP A 48 -3.64 33.45 2.92
N LYS A 49 -3.07 34.66 2.88
CA LYS A 49 -2.48 35.37 4.04
C LYS A 49 -3.44 35.62 5.22
N ASN A 50 -4.72 35.28 5.08
CA ASN A 50 -5.79 35.42 6.07
C ASN A 50 -6.52 34.09 6.38
N SER A 51 -5.94 32.93 6.01
CA SER A 51 -6.65 31.66 5.99
C SER A 51 -5.98 30.54 6.80
N VAL A 52 -6.80 29.52 7.10
CA VAL A 52 -6.52 28.32 7.89
C VAL A 52 -5.23 27.62 7.42
N GLU A 53 -4.34 27.32 8.35
CA GLU A 53 -3.13 26.54 8.08
C GLU A 53 -3.50 25.09 7.76
N PHE A 54 -3.24 24.65 6.53
CA PHE A 54 -3.47 23.26 6.11
C PHE A 54 -2.35 22.34 6.57
N GLN A 55 -2.71 21.11 6.90
CA GLN A 55 -1.74 20.07 7.22
C GLN A 55 -0.94 19.65 5.98
N LYS A 56 0.28 19.17 6.20
CA LYS A 56 1.07 18.51 5.15
C LYS A 56 0.38 17.23 4.69
N LEU A 57 0.32 17.03 3.37
CA LEU A 57 -0.21 15.81 2.75
C LEU A 57 0.44 14.53 3.31
N LYS A 58 -0.38 13.50 3.53
CA LYS A 58 0.02 12.19 4.06
C LYS A 58 -0.38 11.09 3.09
N HIS A 59 0.46 10.04 2.98
CA HIS A 59 0.14 8.86 2.17
C HIS A 59 -1.12 8.17 2.67
N GLU A 60 -1.20 7.96 3.97
CA GLU A 60 -2.28 7.24 4.62
C GLU A 60 -3.32 8.24 5.13
N VAL A 61 -4.52 8.20 4.55
CA VAL A 61 -5.64 9.05 4.96
C VAL A 61 -6.69 8.17 5.59
N HIS A 62 -6.95 8.44 6.87
CA HIS A 62 -7.97 7.76 7.66
C HIS A 62 -9.25 8.57 7.61
N PHE A 63 -10.37 7.89 7.46
CA PHE A 63 -11.69 8.52 7.49
C PHE A 63 -12.73 7.52 7.95
N GLU A 64 -13.88 8.03 8.37
CA GLU A 64 -15.02 7.21 8.76
C GLU A 64 -16.15 7.38 7.75
N VAL A 65 -16.80 6.28 7.41
CA VAL A 65 -17.94 6.29 6.50
C VAL A 65 -18.98 5.28 6.99
N ALA A 66 -20.19 5.76 7.27
CA ALA A 66 -21.28 4.97 7.84
C ALA A 66 -20.86 4.13 9.07
N GLY A 67 -20.16 4.77 10.03
CA GLY A 67 -19.69 4.12 11.27
C GLY A 67 -18.50 3.18 11.10
N ARG A 68 -17.90 3.10 9.91
CA ARG A 68 -16.76 2.21 9.62
C ARG A 68 -15.51 3.02 9.33
N LYS A 69 -14.45 2.76 10.10
CA LYS A 69 -13.12 3.29 9.84
C LYS A 69 -12.56 2.71 8.55
N ARG A 70 -12.03 3.58 7.70
CA ARG A 70 -11.44 3.26 6.39
C ARG A 70 -10.11 3.97 6.27
N ILE A 71 -9.28 3.43 5.38
CA ILE A 71 -7.96 3.96 5.05
C ILE A 71 -7.86 3.97 3.53
N ILE A 72 -7.35 5.07 2.96
CA ILE A 72 -6.91 5.14 1.58
C ILE A 72 -5.43 5.50 1.52
N LEU A 73 -4.77 5.03 0.47
CA LEU A 73 -3.37 5.32 0.19
C LEU A 73 -3.28 6.34 -0.96
N ALA A 74 -3.22 7.62 -0.60
CA ALA A 74 -3.17 8.73 -1.55
C ALA A 74 -1.78 8.89 -2.17
N ARG A 75 -1.73 9.29 -3.43
CA ARG A 75 -0.49 9.62 -4.16
C ARG A 75 -0.63 10.98 -4.82
N TRP A 76 0.43 11.79 -4.79
CA TRP A 76 0.46 13.10 -5.42
C TRP A 76 1.83 13.41 -6.05
N CYS A 77 1.88 14.48 -6.83
CA CYS A 77 3.12 14.93 -7.47
C CYS A 77 4.17 15.34 -6.41
N ARG A 78 5.42 14.92 -6.59
CA ARG A 78 6.53 15.15 -5.63
C ARG A 78 6.34 14.51 -4.25
N MET A 79 5.43 13.54 -4.14
CA MET A 79 5.34 12.74 -2.93
C MET A 79 6.66 11.99 -2.68
N THR A 80 7.12 11.95 -1.42
CA THR A 80 8.28 11.15 -1.00
C THR A 80 8.10 9.72 -1.46
N VAL A 81 9.14 9.07 -1.99
CA VAL A 81 9.05 7.67 -2.41
C VAL A 81 8.66 6.80 -1.20
N HIS A 82 7.47 6.20 -1.27
CA HIS A 82 6.96 5.22 -0.32
C HIS A 82 7.13 3.84 -0.91
N TYR A 83 7.55 2.91 -0.07
CA TYR A 83 7.98 1.60 -0.57
C TYR A 83 6.79 0.66 -0.75
N ASN A 84 6.70 0.01 -1.91
CA ASN A 84 5.51 -0.76 -2.31
C ASN A 84 5.14 -1.91 -1.37
N TYR A 85 6.08 -2.44 -0.58
CA TYR A 85 5.82 -3.60 0.28
C TYR A 85 5.31 -3.24 1.67
N CYS A 86 5.81 -2.15 2.26
CA CYS A 86 5.42 -1.74 3.61
C CYS A 86 4.53 -0.49 3.62
N LYS A 87 4.37 0.17 2.47
CA LYS A 87 3.61 1.41 2.28
C LYS A 87 4.08 2.58 3.18
N LYS A 88 5.30 2.49 3.75
CA LYS A 88 5.91 3.52 4.60
C LYS A 88 6.98 4.29 3.85
N GLU A 89 7.18 5.54 4.27
CA GLU A 89 8.20 6.43 3.73
C GLU A 89 9.58 6.17 4.36
N GLY A 90 10.62 6.75 3.76
CA GLY A 90 11.91 6.97 4.43
C GLY A 90 12.91 5.82 4.45
N HIS A 91 12.73 4.75 3.67
CA HIS A 91 13.70 3.64 3.63
C HIS A 91 13.75 2.91 2.28
N LYS A 92 14.89 2.26 1.99
CA LYS A 92 15.11 1.45 0.78
C LYS A 92 14.56 0.04 0.97
N VAL A 93 14.33 -0.69 -0.14
CA VAL A 93 13.96 -2.12 -0.18
C VAL A 93 14.77 -2.94 0.83
N ALA A 94 16.10 -2.80 0.75
CA ALA A 94 17.08 -3.56 1.53
C ALA A 94 17.02 -3.27 3.04
N THR A 95 16.41 -2.14 3.43
CA THR A 95 16.28 -1.68 4.81
C THR A 95 14.81 -1.67 5.27
N CYS A 96 13.90 -2.26 4.49
CA CYS A 96 12.48 -2.36 4.86
C CYS A 96 12.29 -3.35 6.01
N PRO A 97 11.84 -2.91 7.20
CA PRO A 97 11.71 -3.78 8.36
C PRO A 97 10.67 -4.88 8.13
N THR A 98 9.56 -4.58 7.43
CA THR A 98 8.54 -5.56 7.06
C THR A 98 9.06 -6.63 6.11
N LEU A 99 9.92 -6.26 5.15
CA LEU A 99 10.56 -7.23 4.26
C LEU A 99 11.60 -8.07 4.98
N ARG A 100 12.38 -7.47 5.89
CA ARG A 100 13.35 -8.21 6.72
C ARG A 100 12.62 -9.24 7.59
N ALA A 101 11.62 -8.82 8.35
CA ALA A 101 10.80 -9.71 9.16
C ALA A 101 10.14 -10.85 8.34
N ARG A 102 9.65 -10.55 7.12
CA ARG A 102 9.16 -11.62 6.23
C ARG A 102 10.27 -12.53 5.72
N LYS A 103 11.44 -12.02 5.38
CA LYS A 103 12.58 -12.83 4.93
C LYS A 103 13.06 -13.77 6.04
N ASP A 104 13.01 -13.28 7.28
CA ASP A 104 13.35 -14.03 8.49
C ASP A 104 12.25 -15.04 8.87
N GLN A 105 10.98 -14.82 8.49
CA GLN A 105 9.90 -15.80 8.62
C GLN A 105 9.81 -16.79 7.43
N THR A 106 10.24 -16.37 6.24
CA THR A 106 10.28 -17.21 5.02
C THR A 106 11.55 -18.06 4.98
N SER A 107 12.37 -18.06 6.04
CA SER A 107 13.44 -19.05 6.20
C SER A 107 12.92 -20.44 6.59
N CYS A 108 11.59 -20.64 6.75
CA CYS A 108 10.96 -21.95 6.60
C CYS A 108 11.01 -22.38 5.12
N LYS A 109 12.23 -22.59 4.64
CA LYS A 109 12.53 -23.05 3.30
C LYS A 109 12.43 -24.56 3.31
N ILE A 110 11.22 -25.07 3.08
CA ILE A 110 11.03 -26.51 2.85
C ILE A 110 11.75 -26.93 1.57
N CYS A 111 12.43 -28.06 1.62
CA CYS A 111 13.05 -28.68 0.47
C CYS A 111 11.96 -29.25 -0.45
N TYR A 112 11.72 -28.65 -1.61
CA TYR A 112 10.72 -29.14 -2.57
C TYR A 112 10.98 -30.55 -3.13
N ASN A 113 12.12 -31.16 -2.81
CA ASN A 113 12.44 -32.53 -3.20
C ASN A 113 12.10 -33.58 -2.12
N CYS A 114 12.02 -33.19 -0.86
CA CYS A 114 11.78 -34.14 0.24
C CYS A 114 10.93 -33.61 1.38
N ASP A 115 10.35 -32.43 1.21
CA ASP A 115 9.45 -31.72 2.12
C ASP A 115 10.02 -31.45 3.53
N SER A 116 11.33 -31.65 3.73
CA SER A 116 12.03 -31.31 4.98
C SER A 116 12.19 -29.79 5.11
N ALA A 117 11.92 -29.26 6.31
CA ALA A 117 12.16 -27.85 6.66
C ALA A 117 13.62 -27.53 7.02
N ASP A 118 14.50 -28.54 7.07
CA ASP A 118 15.88 -28.40 7.57
C ASP A 118 16.84 -27.82 6.52
N HIS A 119 16.50 -27.90 5.24
CA HIS A 119 17.39 -27.52 4.14
C HIS A 119 16.63 -27.08 2.88
N LEU A 120 17.34 -26.35 2.01
CA LEU A 120 16.88 -26.04 0.66
C LEU A 120 17.20 -27.17 -0.33
N ILE A 121 16.48 -27.23 -1.45
CA ILE A 121 16.73 -28.19 -2.54
C ILE A 121 18.21 -28.26 -2.98
N THR A 122 18.92 -27.13 -2.95
CA THR A 122 20.36 -27.03 -3.30
C THR A 122 21.29 -27.74 -2.33
N ALA A 123 20.86 -27.96 -1.09
CA ALA A 123 21.58 -28.68 -0.05
C ALA A 123 20.88 -30.02 0.28
N CYS A 124 20.01 -30.51 -0.62
CA CYS A 124 19.28 -31.74 -0.38
C CYS A 124 20.20 -32.95 -0.52
N PRO A 125 20.39 -33.75 0.54
CA PRO A 125 21.26 -34.92 0.48
C PRO A 125 20.80 -35.92 -0.58
N LYS A 126 19.49 -36.03 -0.85
CA LYS A 126 18.97 -36.91 -1.91
C LYS A 126 19.39 -36.48 -3.33
N ILE A 127 19.66 -35.20 -3.55
CA ILE A 127 20.13 -34.66 -4.84
C ILE A 127 21.66 -34.61 -4.89
N MET A 128 22.32 -34.35 -3.76
CA MET A 128 23.78 -34.36 -3.71
C MET A 128 24.35 -35.79 -3.85
N SER A 129 23.64 -36.80 -3.36
CA SER A 129 24.02 -38.20 -3.52
C SER A 129 23.94 -38.71 -4.97
N THR A 130 23.19 -38.04 -5.86
CA THR A 130 23.14 -38.41 -7.29
C THR A 130 24.29 -37.83 -8.12
N HIS A 131 25.15 -36.99 -7.54
CA HIS A 131 26.33 -36.42 -8.23
C HIS A 131 27.68 -37.01 -7.79
N VAL A 132 27.69 -37.99 -6.89
CA VAL A 132 28.92 -38.74 -6.54
C VAL A 132 28.89 -40.09 -7.25
N GLY A 133 29.12 -40.05 -8.55
CA GLY A 133 29.15 -41.25 -9.37
C GLY A 133 29.41 -40.94 -10.82
N GLU A 134 30.61 -40.46 -11.13
CA GLU A 134 31.33 -40.75 -12.39
C GLU A 134 32.77 -40.23 -12.26
N LYS A 135 33.69 -41.18 -12.09
CA LYS A 135 35.08 -41.05 -12.52
C LYS A 135 35.14 -41.49 -13.98
#